data_AF-A0A7M3MST7-F1
#
_entry.id   AF-A0A7M3MST7-F1
#
_cell.length_a   1.000
_cell.length_b   1.000
_cell.length_c   1.000
_cell.angle_alpha   90.00
_cell.angle_beta   90.00
_cell.angle_gamma   90.00
#
_symmetry.space_group_name_H-M   'P 1'
#
loop_
_entity.id
_entity.type
_entity.pdbx_description
1 polymer ?
#
loop_
_entity_poly.entity_id
_entity_poly.type
_entity_poly.pdbx_seq_one_letter_code
_entity_poly.pdbx_strand_id
1 'polypeptide(L)'
;GGEDHDEHDRWIAREDLLLPLVKGYCSEKAYELLGSMSLQTFGGSGFTQDYPIEQYIRDAKIDTLYEGTTAIQALDLLFRKIVRDQGATLTWFADQIRTFLKAGPDGDPFADERERLGGALDATQSHLGVLLQHAMASMDESKRTELYKTGLQSTSFLASLAEVMIGWLLLRQAEVAHDALEVSGDKDRDFYTGKIAAARYFAKAVLPKAGLRAQVAAEEDGALMDVPAGAF
;
A
#
# COMPACT_ATOMS: atom_id res chain seq x y z
N GLY A 1 -10.60 26.36 -20.20
CA GLY A 1 -9.90 27.66 -20.07
C GLY A 1 -9.19 27.76 -18.73
N GLY A 2 -9.92 28.06 -17.65
CA GLY A 2 -9.43 27.96 -16.27
C GLY A 2 -9.81 26.64 -15.56
N GLU A 3 -11.00 26.10 -15.85
CA GLU A 3 -11.45 24.81 -15.30
C GLU A 3 -10.60 23.62 -15.77
N ASP A 4 -10.24 23.57 -17.07
CA ASP A 4 -9.36 22.51 -17.60
C ASP A 4 -7.95 22.51 -16.97
N HIS A 5 -7.44 23.69 -16.59
CA HIS A 5 -6.13 23.81 -15.93
C HIS A 5 -6.19 23.32 -14.48
N ASP A 6 -7.25 23.66 -13.75
CA ASP A 6 -7.46 23.17 -12.38
C ASP A 6 -7.72 21.65 -12.34
N GLU A 7 -8.39 21.11 -13.36
CA GLU A 7 -8.54 19.65 -13.50
C GLU A 7 -7.20 18.97 -13.82
N HIS A 8 -6.39 19.54 -14.72
CA HIS A 8 -5.07 19.02 -15.05
C HIS A 8 -4.14 18.94 -13.83
N ASP A 9 -4.07 20.01 -13.04
CA ASP A 9 -3.22 20.08 -11.84
C ASP A 9 -3.65 19.05 -10.78
N ARG A 10 -4.96 18.77 -10.65
CA ARG A 10 -5.47 17.71 -9.76
C ARG A 10 -5.08 16.32 -10.23
N TRP A 11 -5.00 16.07 -11.54
CA TRP A 11 -4.52 14.78 -12.06
C TRP A 11 -3.04 14.58 -11.80
N ILE A 12 -2.23 15.63 -11.96
CA ILE A 12 -0.80 15.61 -11.58
C ILE A 12 -0.64 15.28 -10.10
N ALA A 13 -1.39 15.94 -9.22
CA ALA A 13 -1.30 15.69 -7.77
C ALA A 13 -1.65 14.22 -7.41
N ARG A 14 -2.65 13.64 -8.07
CA ARG A 14 -3.03 12.22 -7.89
C ARG A 14 -1.95 11.27 -8.36
N GLU A 15 -1.37 11.52 -9.54
CA GLU A 15 -0.23 10.76 -10.04
C GLU A 15 0.94 10.84 -9.05
N ASP A 16 1.27 12.05 -8.61
CA ASP A 16 2.35 12.35 -7.68
C ASP A 16 2.23 11.59 -6.36
N LEU A 17 1.00 11.42 -5.83
CA LEU A 17 0.75 10.65 -4.62
C LEU A 17 0.93 9.14 -4.84
N LEU A 18 0.60 8.64 -6.04
CA LEU A 18 0.70 7.21 -6.36
C LEU A 18 2.13 6.78 -6.69
N LEU A 19 2.98 7.67 -7.22
CA LEU A 19 4.34 7.35 -7.63
C LEU A 19 5.17 6.66 -6.54
N PRO A 20 5.20 7.13 -5.28
CA PRO A 20 5.92 6.43 -4.21
C PRO A 20 5.35 5.05 -3.87
N LEU A 21 4.06 4.82 -4.08
CA LEU A 21 3.44 3.51 -3.88
C LEU A 21 3.89 2.55 -4.98
N VAL A 22 3.84 3.00 -6.24
CA VAL A 22 4.29 2.21 -7.40
C VAL A 22 5.78 1.90 -7.30
N LYS A 23 6.60 2.88 -6.92
CA LYS A 23 8.05 2.69 -6.79
C LYS A 23 8.38 1.91 -5.53
N GLY A 24 8.06 2.46 -4.36
CA GLY A 24 8.49 1.95 -3.06
C GLY A 24 7.87 0.60 -2.72
N TYR A 25 6.53 0.49 -2.76
CA TYR A 25 5.86 -0.73 -2.34
C TYR A 25 5.99 -1.85 -3.37
N CYS A 26 5.77 -1.57 -4.67
CA CYS A 26 5.79 -2.64 -5.66
C CYS A 26 7.20 -3.22 -5.87
N SER A 27 8.27 -2.43 -5.76
CA SER A 27 9.64 -2.97 -5.84
C SER A 27 9.94 -3.93 -4.70
N GLU A 28 9.67 -3.54 -3.45
CA GLU A 28 9.82 -4.42 -2.27
C GLU A 28 8.97 -5.68 -2.41
N LYS A 29 7.70 -5.52 -2.80
CA LYS A 29 6.76 -6.64 -2.89
C LYS A 29 7.10 -7.59 -4.02
N ALA A 30 7.56 -7.10 -5.17
CA ALA A 30 8.01 -7.94 -6.27
C ALA A 30 9.22 -8.78 -5.86
N TYR A 31 10.23 -8.15 -5.27
CA TYR A 31 11.42 -8.86 -4.77
C TYR A 31 11.06 -9.90 -3.71
N GLU A 32 10.22 -9.55 -2.74
CA GLU A 32 9.73 -10.46 -1.70
C GLU A 32 9.01 -11.68 -2.30
N LEU A 33 8.03 -11.46 -3.18
CA LEU A 33 7.21 -12.54 -3.75
C LEU A 33 8.02 -13.46 -4.67
N LEU A 34 8.96 -12.91 -5.44
CA LEU A 34 9.85 -13.70 -6.28
C LEU A 34 10.68 -14.69 -5.46
N GLY A 35 11.29 -14.22 -4.36
CA GLY A 35 12.11 -15.05 -3.49
C GLY A 35 11.30 -16.01 -2.62
N SER A 36 10.31 -15.48 -1.91
CA SER A 36 9.59 -16.24 -0.88
C SER A 36 8.53 -17.19 -1.43
N MET A 37 7.93 -16.87 -2.58
CA MET A 37 6.81 -17.66 -3.14
C MET A 37 7.18 -18.30 -4.47
N SER A 38 7.63 -17.51 -5.45
CA SER A 38 7.86 -18.01 -6.82
C SER A 38 9.00 -19.02 -6.86
N LEU A 39 10.18 -18.67 -6.34
CA LEU A 39 11.32 -19.60 -6.27
C LEU A 39 10.99 -20.81 -5.42
N GLN A 40 10.36 -20.57 -4.27
CA GLN A 40 10.01 -21.62 -3.32
C GLN A 40 9.07 -22.69 -3.92
N THR A 41 8.20 -22.30 -4.85
CA THR A 41 7.32 -23.24 -5.57
C THR A 41 8.11 -24.26 -6.39
N PHE A 42 9.30 -23.89 -6.87
CA PHE A 42 10.20 -24.77 -7.64
C PHE A 42 11.15 -25.58 -6.75
N GLY A 43 11.17 -25.33 -5.43
CA GLY A 43 12.07 -25.99 -4.49
C GLY A 43 13.54 -25.85 -4.90
N GLY A 44 14.31 -26.95 -4.79
CA GLY A 44 15.73 -26.96 -5.15
C GLY A 44 16.01 -26.58 -6.60
N SER A 45 15.09 -26.93 -7.53
CA SER A 45 15.22 -26.54 -8.94
C SER A 45 15.16 -25.03 -9.13
N GLY A 46 14.39 -24.31 -8.30
CA GLY A 46 14.31 -22.86 -8.35
C GLY A 46 15.61 -22.15 -7.99
N PHE A 47 16.52 -22.84 -7.30
CA PHE A 47 17.85 -22.32 -6.93
C PHE A 47 18.92 -22.55 -8.02
N THR A 48 18.57 -23.30 -9.06
CA THR A 48 19.46 -23.54 -10.22
C THR A 48 19.28 -22.45 -11.27
N GLN A 49 20.29 -22.25 -12.11
CA GLN A 49 20.21 -21.32 -13.24
C GLN A 49 19.47 -21.91 -14.45
N ASP A 50 19.02 -23.16 -14.36
CA ASP A 50 18.20 -23.82 -15.39
C ASP A 50 16.79 -23.20 -15.45
N TYR A 51 16.36 -22.52 -14.37
CA TYR A 51 15.13 -21.75 -14.29
C TYR A 51 15.44 -20.26 -14.05
N PRO A 52 14.65 -19.33 -14.62
CA PRO A 52 15.01 -17.91 -14.63
C PRO A 52 14.73 -17.18 -13.30
N ILE A 53 14.14 -17.85 -12.30
CA ILE A 53 13.63 -17.16 -11.09
C ILE A 53 14.77 -16.60 -10.24
N GLU A 54 15.90 -17.31 -10.14
CA GLU A 54 17.10 -16.79 -9.45
C GLU A 54 17.55 -15.47 -10.07
N GLN A 55 17.51 -15.39 -11.41
CA GLN A 55 17.85 -14.17 -12.13
C GLN A 55 16.84 -13.06 -11.87
N TYR A 56 15.53 -13.36 -11.90
CA TYR A 56 14.50 -12.36 -11.59
C TYR A 56 14.66 -11.77 -10.19
N ILE A 57 15.05 -12.58 -9.20
CA ILE A 57 15.32 -12.10 -7.84
C ILE A 57 16.52 -11.17 -7.81
N ARG A 58 17.63 -11.53 -8.47
CA ARG A 58 18.83 -10.68 -8.55
C ARG A 58 18.51 -9.36 -9.25
N ASP A 59 17.81 -9.43 -10.37
CA ASP A 59 17.50 -8.27 -11.20
C ASP A 59 16.49 -7.35 -10.49
N ALA A 60 15.49 -7.89 -9.78
CA ALA A 60 14.52 -7.10 -9.02
C ALA A 60 15.11 -6.41 -7.77
N LYS A 61 16.27 -6.83 -7.26
CA LYS A 61 16.83 -6.23 -6.04
C LYS A 61 17.21 -4.77 -6.21
N ILE A 62 17.62 -4.38 -7.41
CA ILE A 62 18.03 -2.99 -7.70
C ILE A 62 16.85 -2.02 -7.58
N ASP A 63 15.61 -2.50 -7.81
CA ASP A 63 14.41 -1.67 -7.82
C ASP A 63 14.13 -1.03 -6.46
N THR A 64 14.55 -1.68 -5.36
CA THR A 64 14.39 -1.15 -4.00
C THR A 64 15.44 -0.08 -3.65
N LEU A 65 16.44 0.14 -4.51
CA LEU A 65 17.64 0.95 -4.21
C LEU A 65 17.77 2.19 -5.10
N TYR A 66 17.73 2.02 -6.42
CA TYR A 66 17.89 3.15 -7.34
C TYR A 66 16.71 4.13 -7.28
N GLU A 67 16.87 5.34 -7.82
CA GLU A 67 15.79 6.33 -7.91
C GLU A 67 15.08 6.66 -6.57
N GLY A 68 15.81 6.48 -5.46
CA GLY A 68 15.34 6.68 -4.09
C GLY A 68 14.94 5.38 -3.42
N THR A 69 15.62 5.04 -2.33
CA THR A 69 15.33 3.84 -1.52
C THR A 69 13.91 3.86 -0.96
N THR A 70 13.40 2.70 -0.53
CA THR A 70 12.06 2.59 0.07
C THR A 70 11.81 3.58 1.21
N ALA A 71 12.81 3.82 2.06
CA ALA A 71 12.71 4.84 3.11
C ALA A 71 12.58 6.26 2.54
N ILE A 72 13.32 6.59 1.48
CA ILE A 72 13.18 7.89 0.79
C ILE A 72 11.80 8.03 0.14
N GLN A 73 11.26 6.97 -0.48
CA GLN A 73 9.91 6.98 -1.04
C GLN A 73 8.85 7.18 0.05
N ALA A 74 9.01 6.55 1.22
CA ALA A 74 8.10 6.70 2.33
C ALA A 74 8.10 8.12 2.90
N LEU A 75 9.28 8.73 3.05
CA LEU A 75 9.42 10.11 3.49
C LEU A 75 8.92 11.11 2.44
N ASP A 76 9.14 10.84 1.14
CA ASP A 76 8.57 11.60 0.03
C ASP A 76 7.03 11.60 0.09
N LEU A 77 6.43 10.42 0.17
CA LEU A 77 4.99 10.24 0.30
C LEU A 77 4.44 11.06 1.48
N LEU A 78 5.03 10.89 2.66
CA LEU A 78 4.52 11.55 3.86
C LEU A 78 4.70 13.07 3.79
N PHE A 79 5.92 13.56 3.59
CA PHE A 79 6.19 14.99 3.75
C PHE A 79 5.91 15.79 2.49
N ARG A 80 6.24 15.26 1.31
CA ARG A 80 6.08 16.00 0.05
C ARG A 80 4.74 15.77 -0.62
N LYS A 81 4.16 14.56 -0.54
CA LYS A 81 2.89 14.25 -1.22
C LYS A 81 1.66 14.43 -0.33
N ILE A 82 1.77 14.22 0.98
CA ILE A 82 0.64 14.36 1.92
C ILE A 82 0.70 15.69 2.69
N VAL A 83 1.76 15.94 3.46
CA VAL A 83 1.83 17.12 4.34
C VAL A 83 1.81 18.43 3.57
N ARG A 84 2.62 18.55 2.51
CA ARG A 84 2.66 19.77 1.68
C ARG A 84 1.32 20.07 0.99
N ASP A 85 0.57 19.03 0.62
CA ASP A 85 -0.76 19.12 0.01
C ASP A 85 -1.89 19.22 1.06
N GLN A 86 -1.55 19.34 2.35
CA GLN A 86 -2.50 19.36 3.47
C GLN A 86 -3.47 18.16 3.46
N GLY A 87 -3.04 17.03 2.87
CA GLY A 87 -3.84 15.81 2.74
C GLY A 87 -5.00 15.88 1.75
N ALA A 88 -5.11 16.91 0.91
CA ALA A 88 -6.24 17.08 -0.01
C ALA A 88 -6.38 15.90 -0.98
N THR A 89 -5.29 15.51 -1.64
CA THR A 89 -5.26 14.41 -2.61
C THR A 89 -5.55 13.06 -1.94
N LEU A 90 -4.96 12.81 -0.77
CA LEU A 90 -5.21 11.58 -0.02
C LEU A 90 -6.69 11.48 0.43
N THR A 91 -7.26 12.60 0.87
CA THR A 91 -8.69 12.67 1.26
C THR A 91 -9.57 12.36 0.06
N TRP A 92 -9.24 12.88 -1.12
CA TRP A 92 -9.97 12.56 -2.34
C TRP A 92 -9.98 11.04 -2.64
N PHE A 93 -8.83 10.37 -2.56
CA PHE A 93 -8.76 8.91 -2.72
C PHE A 93 -9.56 8.16 -1.66
N ALA A 94 -9.46 8.58 -0.39
CA ALA A 94 -10.25 8.00 0.69
C ALA A 94 -11.75 8.13 0.45
N ASP A 95 -12.21 9.25 -0.11
CA ASP A 95 -13.61 9.48 -0.45
C ASP A 95 -14.07 8.65 -1.66
N GLN A 96 -13.20 8.42 -2.65
CA GLN A 96 -13.49 7.47 -3.73
C GLN A 96 -13.67 6.05 -3.18
N ILE A 97 -12.80 5.63 -2.26
CA ILE A 97 -12.92 4.32 -1.60
C ILE A 97 -14.19 4.26 -0.76
N ARG A 98 -14.50 5.28 0.05
CA ARG A 98 -15.75 5.31 0.84
C ARG A 98 -17.00 5.31 -0.04
N THR A 99 -16.96 5.98 -1.18
CA THR A 99 -18.06 5.95 -2.17
C THR A 99 -18.23 4.53 -2.71
N PHE A 100 -17.13 3.88 -3.08
CA PHE A 100 -17.13 2.48 -3.48
C PHE A 100 -17.72 1.59 -2.38
N LEU A 101 -17.23 1.69 -1.14
CA LEU A 101 -17.72 0.90 -0.01
C LEU A 101 -19.23 1.02 0.23
N LYS A 102 -19.81 2.20 -0.03
CA LYS A 102 -21.26 2.46 0.12
C LYS A 102 -22.11 2.00 -1.06
N ALA A 103 -21.50 1.69 -2.20
CA ALA A 103 -22.20 1.31 -3.42
C ALA A 103 -22.60 -0.19 -3.46
N GLY A 104 -22.37 -0.94 -2.38
CA GLY A 104 -22.76 -2.35 -2.28
C GLY A 104 -24.28 -2.54 -2.45
N PRO A 105 -24.73 -3.45 -3.32
CA PRO A 105 -26.15 -3.72 -3.50
C PRO A 105 -26.74 -4.50 -2.30
N ASP A 106 -28.06 -4.59 -2.23
CA ASP A 106 -28.70 -5.52 -1.29
C ASP A 106 -28.29 -6.96 -1.62
N GLY A 107 -27.81 -7.70 -0.60
CA GLY A 107 -27.26 -9.05 -0.79
C GLY A 107 -25.86 -9.07 -1.43
N ASP A 108 -25.09 -7.99 -1.27
CA ASP A 108 -23.76 -7.83 -1.84
C ASP A 108 -22.85 -9.08 -1.67
N PRO A 109 -22.42 -9.72 -2.77
CA PRO A 109 -21.54 -10.88 -2.72
C PRO A 109 -20.11 -10.56 -2.24
N PHE A 110 -19.79 -9.28 -2.02
CA PHE A 110 -18.51 -8.77 -1.55
C PHE A 110 -18.60 -7.99 -0.22
N ALA A 111 -19.69 -8.13 0.54
CA ALA A 111 -19.92 -7.39 1.79
C ALA A 111 -18.73 -7.53 2.78
N ASP A 112 -18.27 -8.76 3.01
CA ASP A 112 -17.14 -9.05 3.90
C ASP A 112 -15.84 -8.40 3.41
N GLU A 113 -15.58 -8.44 2.10
CA GLU A 113 -14.39 -7.82 1.52
C GLU A 113 -14.43 -6.29 1.58
N ARG A 114 -15.61 -5.68 1.41
CA ARG A 114 -15.80 -4.24 1.62
C ARG A 114 -15.56 -3.85 3.07
N GLU A 115 -16.09 -4.60 4.03
CA GLU A 115 -15.85 -4.34 5.45
C GLU A 115 -14.34 -4.35 5.77
N ARG A 116 -13.61 -5.33 5.23
CA ARG A 116 -12.15 -5.42 5.40
C ARG A 116 -11.41 -4.26 4.77
N LEU A 117 -11.83 -3.79 3.58
CA LEU A 117 -11.26 -2.61 2.94
C LEU A 117 -11.55 -1.33 3.75
N GLY A 118 -12.76 -1.19 4.28
CA GLY A 118 -13.10 -0.09 5.19
C GLY A 118 -12.22 -0.08 6.43
N GLY A 119 -12.11 -1.21 7.12
CA GLY A 119 -11.25 -1.33 8.29
C GLY A 119 -9.77 -1.05 7.99
N ALA A 120 -9.26 -1.48 6.83
CA ALA A 120 -7.88 -1.18 6.42
C ALA A 120 -7.66 0.29 6.09
N LEU A 121 -8.65 0.96 5.47
CA LEU A 121 -8.63 2.40 5.22
C LEU A 121 -8.58 3.18 6.56
N ASP A 122 -9.47 2.83 7.50
CA ASP A 122 -9.55 3.50 8.80
C ASP A 122 -8.26 3.29 9.64
N ALA A 123 -7.71 2.07 9.61
CA ALA A 123 -6.44 1.78 10.24
C ALA A 123 -5.28 2.58 9.61
N THR A 124 -5.25 2.70 8.29
CA THR A 124 -4.23 3.48 7.58
C THR A 124 -4.33 4.98 7.90
N GLN A 125 -5.56 5.51 8.03
CA GLN A 125 -5.79 6.89 8.46
C GLN A 125 -5.36 7.13 9.92
N SER A 126 -5.65 6.18 10.81
CA SER A 126 -5.20 6.23 12.20
C SER A 126 -3.68 6.22 12.30
N HIS A 127 -3.01 5.37 11.52
CA HIS A 127 -1.55 5.33 11.41
C HIS A 127 -1.00 6.70 10.94
N LEU A 128 -1.54 7.28 9.86
CA LEU A 128 -1.13 8.61 9.42
C LEU A 128 -1.28 9.66 10.54
N GLY A 129 -2.39 9.63 11.28
CA GLY A 129 -2.60 10.52 12.43
C GLY A 129 -1.48 10.45 13.46
N VAL A 130 -1.02 9.23 13.81
CA VAL A 130 0.11 9.00 14.71
C VAL A 130 1.41 9.60 14.13
N LEU A 131 1.71 9.34 12.86
CA LEU A 131 2.92 9.88 12.20
C LEU A 131 2.94 11.41 12.21
N LEU A 132 1.80 12.03 11.92
CA LEU A 132 1.64 13.49 11.92
C LEU A 132 1.73 14.05 13.34
N GLN A 133 1.19 13.38 14.34
CA GLN A 133 1.32 13.78 15.74
C GLN A 133 2.79 13.86 16.18
N HIS A 134 3.59 12.84 15.87
CA HIS A 134 5.03 12.84 16.18
C HIS A 134 5.79 13.91 15.39
N ALA A 135 5.48 14.08 14.11
CA ALA A 135 6.09 15.11 13.29
C ALA A 135 5.76 16.52 13.82
N MET A 136 4.52 16.78 14.22
CA MET A 136 4.11 18.03 14.84
C MET A 136 4.77 18.25 16.19
N ALA A 137 4.87 17.21 17.03
CA ALA A 137 5.56 17.30 18.32
C ALA A 137 7.03 17.70 18.16
N SER A 138 7.69 17.25 17.08
CA SER A 138 9.09 17.59 16.79
C SER A 138 9.36 19.06 16.45
N MET A 139 8.31 19.85 16.20
CA MET A 139 8.42 21.30 16.00
C MET A 139 8.77 22.04 17.31
N ASP A 140 8.51 21.44 18.47
CA ASP A 140 9.06 21.87 19.75
C ASP A 140 10.53 21.44 19.84
N GLU A 141 11.43 22.41 20.06
CA GLU A 141 12.87 22.14 20.10
C GLU A 141 13.26 21.11 21.17
N SER A 142 12.51 21.04 22.27
CA SER A 142 12.74 20.06 23.34
C SER A 142 12.35 18.63 22.96
N LYS A 143 11.61 18.44 21.85
CA LYS A 143 11.04 17.17 21.39
C LYS A 143 11.44 16.81 19.96
N ARG A 144 12.51 17.39 19.42
CA ARG A 144 12.96 17.11 18.03
C ARG A 144 13.13 15.62 17.73
N THR A 145 13.47 14.81 18.72
CA THR A 145 13.64 13.35 18.58
C THR A 145 12.34 12.60 18.30
N GLU A 146 11.16 13.20 18.55
CA GLU A 146 9.86 12.62 18.16
C GLU A 146 9.78 12.37 16.65
N LEU A 147 10.49 13.14 15.83
CA LEU A 147 10.56 12.93 14.39
C LEU A 147 11.10 11.55 14.02
N TYR A 148 11.94 10.93 14.86
CA TYR A 148 12.43 9.59 14.60
C TYR A 148 11.33 8.55 14.60
N LYS A 149 10.31 8.69 15.45
CA LYS A 149 9.16 7.79 15.50
C LYS A 149 8.38 7.83 14.19
N THR A 150 8.21 9.03 13.62
CA THR A 150 7.66 9.19 12.26
C THR A 150 8.50 8.45 11.22
N GLY A 151 9.84 8.58 11.29
CA GLY A 151 10.77 7.91 10.40
C GLY A 151 10.69 6.37 10.48
N LEU A 152 10.70 5.82 11.69
CA LEU A 152 10.66 4.38 11.99
C LEU A 152 9.42 3.69 11.41
N GLN A 153 8.30 4.41 11.35
CA GLN A 153 7.00 3.87 10.92
C GLN A 153 6.55 4.35 9.52
N SER A 154 7.34 5.20 8.86
CA SER A 154 6.97 5.74 7.53
C SER A 154 6.84 4.67 6.44
N THR A 155 7.73 3.67 6.43
CA THR A 155 7.72 2.58 5.43
C THR A 155 6.55 1.62 5.61
N SER A 156 6.19 1.32 6.86
CA SER A 156 5.02 0.50 7.19
C SER A 156 3.71 1.22 6.84
N PHE A 157 3.65 2.54 7.01
CA PHE A 157 2.54 3.35 6.50
C PHE A 157 2.43 3.32 4.97
N LEU A 158 3.55 3.51 4.24
CA LEU A 158 3.57 3.42 2.78
C LEU A 158 3.02 2.08 2.28
N ALA A 159 3.39 0.98 2.94
CA ALA A 159 2.87 -0.35 2.61
C ALA A 159 1.37 -0.48 2.85
N SER A 160 0.85 0.01 3.99
CA SER A 160 -0.59 -0.01 4.27
C SER A 160 -1.39 0.79 3.23
N LEU A 161 -0.92 1.97 2.86
CA LEU A 161 -1.60 2.80 1.87
C LEU A 161 -1.62 2.13 0.48
N ALA A 162 -0.50 1.53 0.06
CA ALA A 162 -0.43 0.78 -1.19
C ALA A 162 -1.38 -0.43 -1.18
N GLU A 163 -1.41 -1.19 -0.10
CA GLU A 163 -2.30 -2.35 0.05
C GLU A 163 -3.78 -1.94 0.02
N VAL A 164 -4.16 -0.80 0.63
CA VAL A 164 -5.53 -0.26 0.53
C VAL A 164 -5.88 0.08 -0.92
N MET A 165 -5.00 0.76 -1.66
CA MET A 165 -5.23 1.08 -3.07
C MET A 165 -5.38 -0.18 -3.93
N ILE A 166 -4.50 -1.17 -3.73
CA ILE A 166 -4.56 -2.45 -4.46
C ILE A 166 -5.84 -3.21 -4.12
N GLY A 167 -6.21 -3.29 -2.84
CA GLY A 167 -7.44 -3.96 -2.40
C GLY A 167 -8.69 -3.31 -3.02
N TRP A 168 -8.74 -1.99 -3.05
CA TRP A 168 -9.81 -1.25 -3.73
C TRP A 168 -9.89 -1.59 -5.22
N LEU A 169 -8.77 -1.56 -5.94
CA LEU A 169 -8.74 -1.86 -7.37
C LEU A 169 -9.07 -3.33 -7.67
N LEU A 170 -8.64 -4.27 -6.82
CA LEU A 170 -8.98 -5.68 -6.94
C LEU A 170 -10.48 -5.92 -6.74
N LEU A 171 -11.11 -5.26 -5.77
CA LEU A 171 -12.55 -5.40 -5.54
C LEU A 171 -13.37 -4.76 -6.67
N ARG A 172 -12.94 -3.63 -7.22
CA ARG A 172 -13.54 -3.08 -8.45
C ARG A 172 -13.45 -4.05 -9.62
N GLN A 173 -12.31 -4.73 -9.78
CA GLN A 173 -12.16 -5.78 -10.79
C GLN A 173 -13.05 -6.99 -10.51
N ALA A 174 -13.26 -7.34 -9.24
CA ALA A 174 -14.10 -8.47 -8.84
C ALA A 174 -15.59 -8.21 -9.11
N GLU A 175 -16.10 -6.99 -8.92
CA GLU A 175 -17.46 -6.60 -9.32
C GLU A 175 -17.67 -6.77 -10.82
N VAL A 176 -16.77 -6.18 -11.63
CA VAL A 176 -16.83 -6.31 -13.09
C VAL A 176 -16.74 -7.78 -13.52
N ALA A 177 -15.89 -8.57 -12.86
CA ALA A 177 -15.75 -9.99 -13.13
C ALA A 177 -17.01 -10.77 -12.74
N HIS A 178 -17.68 -10.41 -11.64
CA HIS A 178 -18.91 -11.02 -11.20
C HIS A 178 -20.04 -10.81 -12.21
N ASP A 179 -20.24 -9.58 -12.66
CA ASP A 179 -21.26 -9.24 -13.66
C ASP A 179 -20.96 -9.94 -15.00
N ALA A 180 -19.67 -10.01 -15.38
CA ALA A 180 -19.27 -10.63 -16.63
C ALA A 180 -19.51 -12.15 -16.66
N LEU A 181 -19.50 -12.84 -15.51
CA LEU A 181 -19.69 -14.30 -15.43
C LEU A 181 -21.07 -14.78 -15.92
N GLU A 182 -22.08 -13.90 -15.91
CA GLU A 182 -23.43 -14.24 -16.38
C GLU A 182 -23.52 -14.37 -17.90
N VAL A 183 -22.65 -13.66 -18.63
CA VAL A 183 -22.73 -13.50 -20.10
C VAL A 183 -21.51 -14.06 -20.85
N SER A 184 -20.49 -14.53 -20.13
CA SER A 184 -19.24 -14.99 -20.72
C SER A 184 -19.22 -16.48 -21.08
N GLY A 185 -18.53 -16.82 -22.18
CA GLY A 185 -18.28 -18.20 -22.60
C GLY A 185 -17.17 -18.89 -21.80
N ASP A 186 -17.04 -20.20 -21.95
CA ASP A 186 -16.23 -21.06 -21.06
C ASP A 186 -14.78 -20.60 -20.83
N LYS A 187 -14.10 -20.02 -21.83
CA LYS A 187 -12.70 -19.57 -21.71
C LYS A 187 -12.52 -18.34 -20.81
N ASP A 188 -13.51 -17.45 -20.75
CA ASP A 188 -13.41 -16.23 -19.93
C ASP A 188 -13.87 -16.48 -18.49
N ARG A 189 -14.62 -17.57 -18.25
CA ARG A 189 -15.12 -17.95 -16.92
C ARG A 189 -13.99 -18.20 -15.92
N ASP A 190 -12.92 -18.90 -16.33
CA ASP A 190 -11.78 -19.17 -15.45
C ASP A 190 -11.04 -17.88 -15.05
N PHE A 191 -10.88 -16.96 -16.00
CA PHE A 191 -10.25 -15.66 -15.75
C PHE A 191 -11.04 -14.83 -14.74
N TYR A 192 -12.36 -14.69 -14.94
CA TYR A 192 -13.21 -13.93 -14.03
C TYR A 192 -13.32 -14.59 -12.65
N THR A 193 -13.41 -15.91 -12.60
CA THR A 193 -13.35 -16.68 -11.34
C THR A 193 -12.04 -16.40 -10.60
N GLY A 194 -10.92 -16.36 -11.32
CA GLY A 194 -9.61 -16.00 -10.77
C GLY A 194 -9.54 -14.57 -10.23
N LYS A 195 -10.14 -13.59 -10.91
CA LYS A 195 -10.21 -12.20 -10.45
C LYS A 195 -10.98 -12.07 -9.14
N ILE A 196 -12.12 -12.73 -9.03
CA ILE A 196 -12.91 -12.79 -7.80
C ILE A 196 -12.09 -13.44 -6.68
N ALA A 197 -11.50 -14.62 -6.94
CA ALA A 197 -10.70 -15.34 -5.95
C ALA A 197 -9.50 -14.52 -5.45
N ALA A 198 -8.79 -13.83 -6.35
CA ALA A 198 -7.66 -12.97 -6.00
C ALA A 198 -8.08 -11.80 -5.09
N ALA A 199 -9.20 -11.14 -5.40
CA ALA A 199 -9.71 -10.04 -4.57
C ALA A 199 -10.12 -10.51 -3.17
N ARG A 200 -10.84 -11.63 -3.09
CA ARG A 200 -11.25 -12.24 -1.80
C ARG A 200 -10.04 -12.65 -0.96
N TYR A 201 -9.05 -13.29 -1.60
CA TYR A 201 -7.81 -13.65 -0.92
C TYR A 201 -7.07 -12.41 -0.40
N PHE A 202 -6.91 -11.39 -1.25
CA PHE A 202 -6.21 -10.17 -0.86
C PHE A 202 -6.92 -9.45 0.30
N ALA A 203 -8.24 -9.32 0.24
CA ALA A 203 -9.02 -8.72 1.31
C ALA A 203 -8.88 -9.48 2.63
N LYS A 204 -8.86 -10.81 2.59
CA LYS A 204 -8.74 -11.66 3.78
C LYS A 204 -7.31 -11.73 4.35
N ALA A 205 -6.29 -11.83 3.49
CA ALA A 205 -4.93 -12.18 3.89
C ALA A 205 -3.97 -10.99 3.94
N VAL A 206 -4.28 -9.89 3.24
CA VAL A 206 -3.37 -8.73 3.13
C VAL A 206 -3.92 -7.54 3.92
N LEU A 207 -5.15 -7.11 3.65
CA LEU A 207 -5.73 -5.90 4.26
C LEU A 207 -5.67 -5.84 5.80
N PRO A 208 -5.86 -6.94 6.56
CA PRO A 208 -5.77 -6.89 8.02
C PRO A 208 -4.40 -6.45 8.56
N LYS A 209 -3.33 -6.57 7.77
CA LYS A 209 -1.97 -6.13 8.15
C LYS A 209 -1.91 -4.63 8.38
N ALA A 210 -2.77 -3.84 7.74
CA ALA A 210 -2.86 -2.39 7.99
C ALA A 210 -3.22 -2.09 9.45
N GLY A 211 -4.12 -2.87 10.04
CA GLY A 211 -4.49 -2.77 11.46
C GLY A 211 -3.31 -3.05 12.40
N LEU A 212 -2.57 -4.14 12.14
CA LEU A 212 -1.38 -4.47 12.93
C LEU A 212 -0.30 -3.39 12.82
N ARG A 213 -0.02 -2.89 11.62
CA ARG A 213 0.97 -1.82 11.43
C ARG A 213 0.55 -0.52 12.13
N ALA A 214 -0.74 -0.19 12.12
CA ALA A 214 -1.26 0.97 12.84
C ALA A 214 -1.10 0.82 14.36
N GLN A 215 -1.34 -0.39 14.89
CA GLN A 215 -1.10 -0.68 16.30
C GLN A 215 0.38 -0.53 16.68
N VAL A 216 1.30 -1.13 15.90
CA VAL A 216 2.74 -1.00 16.14
C VAL A 216 3.18 0.47 16.11
N ALA A 217 2.66 1.26 15.16
CA ALA A 217 2.98 2.68 15.10
C ALA A 217 2.49 3.47 16.32
N ALA A 218 1.32 3.14 16.86
CA ALA A 218 0.80 3.77 18.08
C ALA A 218 1.61 3.41 19.33
N GLU A 219 2.29 2.26 19.32
CA GLU A 219 3.15 1.77 20.40
C GLU A 219 4.62 2.20 20.24
N GLU A 220 4.98 2.90 19.15
CA GLU A 220 6.36 3.35 18.89
C GLU A 220 6.82 4.37 19.95
N ASP A 221 7.78 3.95 20.78
CA ASP A 221 8.33 4.74 21.88
C ASP A 221 9.66 5.41 21.55
N GLY A 222 10.28 5.07 20.41
CA GLY A 222 11.56 5.61 19.97
C GLY A 222 12.78 5.03 20.69
N ALA A 223 12.62 4.02 21.55
CA ALA A 223 13.70 3.50 22.39
C ALA A 223 14.91 3.01 21.58
N LEU A 224 14.69 2.51 20.36
CA LEU A 224 15.76 2.10 19.45
C LEU A 224 16.75 3.24 19.14
N MET A 225 16.27 4.49 19.11
CA MET A 225 17.08 5.66 18.78
C MET A 225 17.96 6.13 19.94
N ASP A 226 17.66 5.69 21.16
CA ASP A 226 18.47 5.96 22.35
C ASP A 226 19.59 4.94 22.54
N VAL A 227 19.57 3.83 21.78
CA VAL A 227 20.60 2.78 21.87
C VAL A 227 21.93 3.29 21.31
N PRO A 228 23.04 3.21 22.08
CA PRO A 228 24.35 3.62 21.59
C PRO A 228 24.78 2.81 20.37
N ALA A 229 25.37 3.47 19.36
CA ALA A 229 25.81 2.81 18.14
C ALA A 229 26.79 1.65 18.38
N GLY A 230 27.62 1.70 19.43
CA GLY A 230 28.56 0.63 19.77
C GLY A 230 27.92 -0.64 20.37
N ALA A 231 26.59 -0.66 20.54
CA ALA A 231 25.84 -1.84 20.96
C ALA A 231 25.40 -2.73 19.78
N PHE A 232 25.65 -2.31 18.53
CA PHE A 232 25.33 -3.03 17.29
C PHE A 232 26.59 -3.59 16.61
#